data_AF-A0A508TUD4-F1
#
_entry.id   AF-A0A508TUD4-F1
#
_cell.length_a   1.000
_cell.length_b   1.000
_cell.length_c   1.000
_cell.angle_alpha   90.00
_cell.angle_beta   90.00
_cell.angle_gamma   90.00
#
_symmetry.space_group_name_H-M   'P 1'
#
loop_
_entity.id
_entity.type
_entity.pdbx_description
1 polymer ?
#
loop_
_entity_poly.entity_id
_entity_poly.type
_entity_poly.pdbx_seq_one_letter_code
_entity_poly.pdbx_strand_id
1 'polypeptide(L)'
;MTVFARSIGVVLFYLFLSEMAVAQTSDVKCQTVSATGPAQTLRCDGGITITAENGAQYTLSDTNRDGRVDSVELGSQAILLEVPKVPKGKRFTVTTPQAIAAVRGTKWAVDTTGQKTSVFVVNGRVAVRRRSADRQSVILGPGDGVDVEDTTPLVVKRWPAPRVAALMARLGQ
;
A
#
# COMPACT_ATOMS: atom_id res chain seq x y z
N MET A 1 -82.13 -2.52 -19.19
CA MET A 1 -81.39 -3.79 -19.06
C MET A 1 -79.89 -3.47 -19.08
N THR A 2 -79.18 -3.99 -18.08
CA THR A 2 -77.71 -4.15 -17.95
C THR A 2 -76.78 -2.93 -18.10
N VAL A 3 -76.17 -2.51 -16.97
CA VAL A 3 -74.76 -2.08 -16.93
C VAL A 3 -74.10 -2.66 -15.65
N PHE A 4 -73.38 -3.77 -15.83
CA PHE A 4 -72.20 -4.23 -15.06
C PHE A 4 -70.98 -3.38 -15.53
N ALA A 5 -69.82 -3.21 -14.89
CA ALA A 5 -69.09 -3.80 -13.77
C ALA A 5 -67.94 -2.80 -13.42
N ARG A 6 -67.69 -2.52 -12.14
CA ARG A 6 -66.49 -2.87 -11.35
C ARG A 6 -65.09 -2.76 -12.01
N SER A 7 -64.33 -1.79 -11.47
CA SER A 7 -62.96 -1.90 -10.93
C SER A 7 -61.77 -2.18 -11.86
N ILE A 8 -60.65 -1.48 -11.65
CA ILE A 8 -59.36 -2.03 -11.17
C ILE A 8 -58.32 -0.89 -11.10
N GLY A 9 -57.73 -0.70 -9.93
CA GLY A 9 -56.67 0.26 -9.66
C GLY A 9 -55.33 -0.20 -10.20
N VAL A 10 -54.54 0.75 -10.71
CA VAL A 10 -53.20 0.52 -11.22
C VAL A 10 -52.21 0.78 -10.08
N VAL A 11 -51.57 -0.29 -9.59
CA VAL A 11 -50.43 -0.23 -8.67
C VAL A 11 -49.17 -0.05 -9.50
N LEU A 12 -48.49 1.10 -9.37
CA LEU A 12 -47.19 1.35 -9.98
C LEU A 12 -46.09 0.64 -9.17
N PHE A 13 -45.53 -0.41 -9.76
CA PHE A 13 -44.39 -1.18 -9.24
C PHE A 13 -43.10 -0.52 -9.76
N TYR A 14 -42.46 0.33 -8.95
CA TYR A 14 -41.16 0.95 -9.30
C TYR A 14 -40.04 -0.08 -9.11
N LEU A 15 -39.50 -0.58 -10.23
CA LEU A 15 -38.39 -1.52 -10.28
C LEU A 15 -37.04 -0.78 -10.18
N PHE A 16 -36.17 -1.43 -9.40
CA PHE A 16 -34.78 -1.11 -9.08
C PHE A 16 -33.90 -0.82 -10.30
N LEU A 17 -33.06 0.22 -10.19
CA LEU A 17 -31.79 0.35 -10.90
C LEU A 17 -30.73 0.70 -9.86
N SER A 18 -30.18 -0.33 -9.20
CA SER A 18 -28.95 -0.21 -8.42
C SER A 18 -27.79 -0.01 -9.41
N GLU A 19 -27.27 1.22 -9.49
CA GLU A 19 -25.99 1.50 -10.12
C GLU A 19 -24.93 0.59 -9.49
N MET A 20 -24.45 -0.39 -10.27
CA MET A 20 -23.21 -1.07 -9.96
C MET A 20 -22.09 -0.05 -10.18
N ALA A 21 -21.68 0.61 -9.10
CA ALA A 21 -20.46 1.40 -9.10
C ALA A 21 -19.28 0.47 -9.40
N VAL A 22 -18.85 0.41 -10.66
CA VAL A 22 -17.60 -0.23 -11.06
C VAL A 22 -16.49 0.62 -10.46
N ALA A 23 -15.89 0.18 -9.36
CA ALA A 23 -14.69 0.79 -8.81
C ALA A 23 -13.61 0.75 -9.90
N GLN A 24 -13.13 1.93 -10.32
CA GLN A 24 -12.18 2.04 -11.41
C GLN A 24 -10.86 1.39 -11.01
N THR A 25 -10.52 0.29 -11.69
CA THR A 25 -9.17 -0.26 -11.71
C THR A 25 -8.23 0.83 -12.19
N SER A 26 -7.38 1.31 -11.28
CA SER A 26 -6.30 2.23 -11.59
C SER A 26 -5.50 1.72 -12.78
N ASP A 27 -5.18 2.60 -13.73
CA ASP A 27 -4.41 2.43 -14.99
C ASP A 27 -2.99 1.82 -14.85
N VAL A 28 -2.69 1.29 -13.69
CA VAL A 28 -1.41 0.77 -13.27
C VAL A 28 -1.28 -0.70 -13.66
N LYS A 29 -0.24 -1.02 -14.42
CA LYS A 29 0.07 -2.39 -14.87
C LYS A 29 0.69 -3.23 -13.75
N CYS A 30 -0.16 -3.74 -12.86
CA CYS A 30 0.20 -4.72 -11.84
C CYS A 30 -0.68 -5.97 -11.97
N GLN A 31 -0.07 -7.14 -11.82
CA GLN A 31 -0.75 -8.42 -11.86
C GLN A 31 -0.49 -9.19 -10.57
N THR A 32 -1.52 -9.79 -10.00
CA THR A 32 -1.39 -10.70 -8.86
C THR A 32 -0.75 -12.00 -9.34
N VAL A 33 0.40 -12.35 -8.74
CA VAL A 33 1.13 -13.60 -9.04
C VAL A 33 0.93 -14.67 -7.97
N SER A 34 0.57 -14.29 -6.74
CA SER A 34 0.17 -15.19 -5.67
C SER A 34 -0.76 -14.47 -4.70
N ALA A 35 -1.72 -15.18 -4.12
CA ALA A 35 -2.62 -14.68 -3.08
C ALA A 35 -2.93 -15.77 -2.05
N THR A 36 -2.00 -16.72 -1.87
CA THR A 36 -2.14 -17.84 -0.94
C THR A 36 -1.32 -17.59 0.33
N GLY A 37 -1.84 -18.05 1.48
CA GLY A 37 -1.16 -17.86 2.77
C GLY A 37 -1.43 -16.48 3.38
N PRO A 38 -0.46 -15.89 4.12
CA PRO A 38 -0.69 -14.68 4.91
C PRO A 38 -0.59 -13.37 4.10
N ALA A 39 -0.19 -13.44 2.83
CA ALA A 39 0.05 -12.27 1.99
C ALA A 39 -0.29 -12.52 0.52
N GLN A 40 -0.53 -11.44 -0.22
CA GLN A 40 -0.67 -11.42 -1.67
C GLN A 40 0.56 -10.77 -2.30
N THR A 41 1.04 -11.31 -3.42
CA THR A 41 2.17 -10.74 -4.18
C THR A 41 1.69 -10.25 -5.54
N LEU A 42 2.00 -8.99 -5.81
CA LEU A 42 1.82 -8.31 -7.08
C LEU A 42 3.17 -8.19 -7.80
N ARG A 43 3.15 -8.38 -9.12
CA ARG A 43 4.25 -8.02 -10.00
C ARG A 43 3.80 -6.90 -10.92
N CYS A 44 4.52 -5.79 -10.87
CA CYS A 44 4.21 -4.59 -11.64
C CYS A 44 5.25 -4.36 -12.73
N ASP A 45 4.86 -3.59 -13.74
CA ASP A 45 5.76 -3.10 -14.77
C ASP A 45 7.01 -2.43 -14.16
N GLY A 46 8.15 -2.62 -14.81
CA GLY A 46 9.43 -2.10 -14.34
C GLY A 46 10.12 -3.03 -13.34
N GLY A 47 9.62 -4.25 -13.16
CA GLY A 47 10.23 -5.29 -12.32
C GLY A 47 9.96 -5.10 -10.82
N ILE A 48 9.00 -4.26 -10.47
CA ILE A 48 8.63 -3.99 -9.08
C ILE A 48 7.80 -5.18 -8.57
N THR A 49 8.18 -5.69 -7.40
CA THR A 49 7.40 -6.70 -6.69
C THR A 49 6.87 -6.12 -5.39
N ILE A 50 5.59 -6.30 -5.12
CA ILE A 50 4.93 -5.82 -3.90
C ILE A 50 4.24 -7.02 -3.26
N THR A 51 4.67 -7.41 -2.07
CA THR A 51 4.00 -8.41 -1.25
C THR A 51 3.27 -7.70 -0.12
N ALA A 52 1.94 -7.74 -0.12
CA ALA A 52 1.10 -7.10 0.87
C ALA A 52 0.48 -8.13 1.80
N GLU A 53 0.56 -7.88 3.10
CA GLU A 53 -0.14 -8.68 4.10
C GLU A 53 -1.64 -8.71 3.81
N ASN A 54 -2.30 -9.83 4.11
CA ASN A 54 -3.74 -9.95 3.94
C ASN A 54 -4.48 -8.89 4.77
N GLY A 55 -5.38 -8.15 4.11
CA GLY A 55 -6.11 -7.05 4.74
C GLY A 55 -5.35 -5.72 4.79
N ALA A 56 -4.13 -5.64 4.23
CA ALA A 56 -3.45 -4.37 4.04
C ALA A 56 -4.27 -3.41 3.15
N GLN A 57 -4.42 -2.17 3.60
CA GLN A 57 -5.08 -1.12 2.84
C GLN A 57 -4.03 -0.24 2.20
N TYR A 58 -3.91 -0.30 0.88
CA TYR A 58 -2.95 0.49 0.14
C TYR A 58 -3.47 0.88 -1.25
N THR A 59 -2.93 1.96 -1.78
CA THR A 59 -3.20 2.45 -3.13
C THR A 59 -1.89 2.59 -3.88
N LEU A 60 -1.81 2.01 -5.08
CA LEU A 60 -0.70 2.19 -5.99
C LEU A 60 -0.93 3.45 -6.84
N SER A 61 0.12 4.20 -7.14
CA SER A 61 0.02 5.40 -7.96
C SER A 61 1.22 5.56 -8.88
N ASP A 62 0.91 6.01 -10.10
CA ASP A 62 1.87 6.52 -11.07
C ASP A 62 1.76 8.06 -11.05
N THR A 63 2.58 8.69 -10.22
CA THR A 63 2.51 10.14 -10.02
C THR A 63 3.10 10.93 -11.18
N ASN A 64 3.98 10.30 -11.96
CA ASN A 64 4.66 10.93 -13.08
C ASN A 64 4.00 10.62 -14.44
N ARG A 65 3.00 9.73 -14.47
CA ARG A 65 2.19 9.32 -15.64
C ARG A 65 3.01 8.63 -16.73
N ASP A 66 4.02 7.84 -16.36
CA ASP A 66 4.84 7.05 -17.30
C ASP A 66 4.35 5.60 -17.51
N GLY A 67 3.22 5.25 -16.91
CA GLY A 67 2.59 3.93 -16.93
C GLY A 67 3.16 2.96 -15.90
N ARG A 68 4.04 3.40 -14.98
CA ARG A 68 4.66 2.56 -13.95
C ARG A 68 4.37 3.10 -12.56
N VAL A 69 4.20 2.20 -11.59
CA VAL A 69 4.10 2.60 -10.18
C VAL A 69 5.39 3.27 -9.74
N ASP A 70 5.28 4.46 -9.17
CA ASP A 70 6.38 5.13 -8.49
C ASP A 70 6.05 5.49 -7.04
N SER A 71 4.82 5.21 -6.59
CA SER A 71 4.42 5.42 -5.21
C SER A 71 3.34 4.46 -4.71
N VAL A 72 3.35 4.26 -3.39
CA VAL A 72 2.30 3.56 -2.66
C VAL A 72 1.86 4.42 -1.48
N GLU A 73 0.56 4.62 -1.33
CA GLU A 73 -0.03 5.10 -0.08
C GLU A 73 -0.46 3.88 0.74
N LEU A 74 0.07 3.71 1.95
CA LEU A 74 -0.22 2.57 2.84
C LEU A 74 -0.92 3.07 4.11
N GLY A 75 -2.18 2.66 4.28
CA GLY A 75 -3.01 3.04 5.42
C GLY A 75 -2.90 2.09 6.62
N SER A 76 -2.72 0.79 6.40
CA SER A 76 -2.67 -0.21 7.46
C SER A 76 -1.95 -1.50 7.05
N GLN A 77 -1.48 -2.25 8.05
CA GLN A 77 -0.73 -3.50 7.91
C GLN A 77 0.61 -3.33 7.19
N ALA A 78 1.24 -4.46 6.84
CA ALA A 78 2.56 -4.49 6.25
C ALA A 78 2.56 -4.70 4.72
N ILE A 79 3.54 -4.08 4.07
CA ILE A 79 3.95 -4.38 2.71
C ILE A 79 5.47 -4.57 2.65
N LEU A 80 5.92 -5.50 1.82
CA LEU A 80 7.29 -5.68 1.39
C LEU A 80 7.39 -5.28 -0.07
N LEU A 81 8.33 -4.40 -0.39
CA LEU A 81 8.58 -3.98 -1.76
C LEU A 81 9.99 -4.35 -2.16
N GLU A 82 10.13 -4.88 -3.38
CA GLU A 82 11.39 -5.00 -4.07
C GLU A 82 11.32 -4.12 -5.32
N VAL A 83 12.00 -2.99 -5.26
CA VAL A 83 12.04 -2.00 -6.34
C VAL A 83 13.40 -2.09 -7.00
N PRO A 84 13.49 -2.33 -8.33
CA PRO A 84 14.75 -2.28 -9.05
C PRO A 84 15.40 -0.89 -9.00
N LYS A 85 16.68 -0.82 -9.35
CA LYS A 85 17.39 0.47 -9.39
C LYS A 85 16.75 1.40 -10.42
N VAL A 86 16.25 2.54 -9.94
CA VAL A 86 15.62 3.56 -10.79
C VAL A 86 16.66 4.56 -11.32
N PRO A 87 16.37 5.25 -12.45
CA PRO A 87 17.26 6.28 -13.00
C PRO A 87 17.58 7.40 -12.02
N LYS A 88 18.70 8.10 -12.26
CA LYS A 88 19.11 9.25 -11.45
C LYS A 88 18.01 10.33 -11.46
N GLY A 89 17.77 10.93 -10.30
CA GLY A 89 16.71 11.95 -10.12
C GLY A 89 15.32 11.38 -9.83
N LYS A 90 15.06 10.11 -10.16
CA LYS A 90 13.81 9.42 -9.78
C LYS A 90 13.94 8.75 -8.40
N ARG A 91 12.80 8.36 -7.84
CA ARG A 91 12.69 7.62 -6.58
C ARG A 91 11.36 6.86 -6.58
N PHE A 92 11.29 5.78 -5.79
CA PHE A 92 10.03 5.15 -5.43
C PHE A 92 9.70 5.52 -3.98
N THR A 93 8.43 5.77 -3.67
CA THR A 93 8.04 6.26 -2.34
C THR A 93 6.90 5.45 -1.75
N VAL A 94 7.00 5.06 -0.48
CA VAL A 94 5.83 4.68 0.32
C VAL A 94 5.50 5.81 1.27
N THR A 95 4.25 6.23 1.24
CA THR A 95 3.68 7.22 2.15
C THR A 95 2.71 6.52 3.08
N THR A 96 2.81 6.80 4.37
CA THR A 96 1.88 6.32 5.40
C THR A 96 1.32 7.52 6.14
N PRO A 97 0.38 7.36 7.09
CA PRO A 97 -0.07 8.48 7.91
C PRO A 97 1.07 9.20 8.65
N GLN A 98 2.08 8.46 9.13
CA GLN A 98 3.17 9.03 9.94
C GLN A 98 4.44 9.35 9.16
N ALA A 99 4.73 8.63 8.07
CA ALA A 99 6.04 8.64 7.45
C ALA A 99 6.01 8.71 5.92
N ILE A 100 7.11 9.19 5.37
CA ILE A 100 7.43 9.07 3.95
C ILE A 100 8.78 8.39 3.85
N ALA A 101 8.80 7.27 3.15
CA ALA A 101 10.00 6.47 2.96
C ALA A 101 10.30 6.30 1.47
N ALA A 102 11.50 6.73 1.06
CA ALA A 102 11.88 6.86 -0.34
C ALA A 102 13.17 6.08 -0.66
N VAL A 103 13.17 5.43 -1.83
CA VAL A 103 14.23 4.50 -2.26
C VAL A 103 14.67 4.72 -3.70
N ARG A 104 15.82 4.14 -4.05
CA ARG A 104 16.38 4.11 -5.42
C ARG A 104 16.97 2.74 -5.79
N GLY A 105 16.18 1.68 -5.61
CA GLY A 105 16.64 0.30 -5.78
C GLY A 105 16.86 -0.37 -4.44
N THR A 106 15.82 -0.98 -3.87
CA THR A 106 15.82 -1.43 -2.47
C THR A 106 14.76 -2.51 -2.26
N LYS A 107 15.08 -3.50 -1.43
CA LYS A 107 14.12 -4.43 -0.84
C LYS A 107 13.88 -4.06 0.62
N TRP A 108 12.64 -3.74 0.97
CA TRP A 108 12.31 -3.16 2.27
C TRP A 108 10.84 -3.33 2.61
N ALA A 109 10.55 -3.31 3.90
CA ALA A 109 9.20 -3.46 4.43
C ALA A 109 8.74 -2.19 5.15
N VAL A 110 7.45 -1.91 5.05
CA VAL A 110 6.75 -0.85 5.78
C VAL A 110 5.55 -1.50 6.47
N ASP A 111 5.39 -1.24 7.76
CA ASP A 111 4.26 -1.71 8.57
C ASP A 111 3.60 -0.52 9.26
N THR A 112 2.33 -0.30 8.95
CA THR A 112 1.51 0.74 9.60
C THR A 112 0.58 0.08 10.60
N THR A 113 0.87 0.25 11.89
CA THR A 113 0.07 -0.30 12.99
C THR A 113 -0.26 0.81 13.98
N GLY A 114 -1.55 1.15 14.10
CA GLY A 114 -2.02 2.24 14.96
C GLY A 114 -1.41 3.59 14.57
N GLN A 115 -0.81 4.28 15.52
CA GLN A 115 -0.15 5.58 15.31
C GLN A 115 1.35 5.46 14.99
N LYS A 116 1.79 4.28 14.53
CA LYS A 116 3.20 4.01 14.25
C LYS A 116 3.39 3.47 12.85
N THR A 117 4.37 4.02 12.15
CA THR A 117 4.94 3.41 10.95
C THR A 117 6.30 2.83 11.28
N SER A 118 6.49 1.54 11.02
CA SER A 118 7.76 0.86 11.16
C SER A 118 8.35 0.61 9.78
N VAL A 119 9.62 0.93 9.58
CA VAL A 119 10.33 0.72 8.31
C VAL A 119 11.53 -0.18 8.56
N PHE A 120 11.71 -1.23 7.74
CA PHE A 120 12.84 -2.16 7.82
C PHE A 120 13.48 -2.38 6.47
N VAL A 121 14.80 -2.46 6.41
CA VAL A 121 15.54 -2.62 5.16
C VAL A 121 16.12 -4.02 5.07
N VAL A 122 15.72 -4.77 4.05
CA VAL A 122 16.31 -6.08 3.74
C VAL A 122 17.60 -5.89 2.92
N ASN A 123 17.54 -5.06 1.88
CA ASN A 123 18.67 -4.74 1.02
C ASN A 123 18.53 -3.33 0.44
N GLY A 124 19.64 -2.62 0.24
CA GLY A 124 19.65 -1.27 -0.31
C GLY A 124 19.65 -0.19 0.78
N ARG A 125 19.04 0.96 0.49
CA ARG A 125 18.95 2.09 1.43
C ARG A 125 17.62 2.79 1.32
N VAL A 126 17.05 3.14 2.46
CA VAL A 126 15.79 3.89 2.55
C VAL A 126 16.05 5.21 3.25
N ALA A 127 15.60 6.31 2.65
CA ALA A 127 15.48 7.58 3.34
C ALA A 127 14.09 7.66 3.98
N VAL A 128 14.02 7.80 5.30
CA VAL A 128 12.76 7.89 6.04
C VAL A 128 12.68 9.26 6.70
N ARG A 129 11.52 9.90 6.58
CA ARG A 129 11.18 11.13 7.30
C ARG A 129 9.75 11.07 7.80
N ARG A 130 9.38 11.98 8.70
CA ARG A 130 7.98 12.18 9.04
C ARG A 130 7.21 12.73 7.85
N ARG A 131 5.91 12.42 7.81
CA ARG A 131 4.99 13.01 6.83
C ARG A 131 4.70 14.47 7.13
N SER A 132 4.70 14.85 8.42
CA SER A 132 4.57 16.24 8.87
C SER A 132 5.64 17.14 8.25
N ALA A 133 5.47 18.46 8.32
CA ALA A 133 6.33 19.44 7.66
C ALA A 133 7.80 19.47 8.15
N ASP A 134 8.15 18.63 9.12
CA ASP A 134 9.53 18.44 9.55
C ASP A 134 10.39 17.87 8.41
N ARG A 135 11.55 18.49 8.20
CA ARG A 135 12.51 18.11 7.15
C ARG A 135 13.53 17.09 7.63
N GLN A 136 13.54 16.73 8.91
CA GLN A 136 14.47 15.75 9.42
C GLN A 136 14.23 14.38 8.79
N SER A 137 15.31 13.80 8.24
CA SER A 137 15.30 12.49 7.64
C SER A 137 16.45 11.65 8.19
N VAL A 138 16.25 10.34 8.21
CA VAL A 138 17.28 9.35 8.54
C VAL A 138 17.46 8.40 7.36
N ILE A 139 18.67 7.87 7.21
CA ILE A 139 18.98 6.86 6.19
C ILE A 139 19.18 5.52 6.88
N LEU A 140 18.44 4.51 6.43
CA LEU A 140 18.57 3.13 6.90
C LEU A 140 19.39 2.32 5.89
N GLY A 141 20.23 1.42 6.40
CA GLY A 141 20.91 0.39 5.62
C GLY A 141 20.37 -1.02 5.90
N PRO A 142 20.93 -2.06 5.26
CA PRO A 142 20.45 -3.43 5.41
C PRO A 142 20.49 -3.92 6.87
N GLY A 143 19.36 -4.46 7.33
CA GLY A 143 19.10 -4.93 8.70
C GLY A 143 18.72 -3.82 9.68
N ASP A 144 18.79 -2.55 9.27
CA ASP A 144 18.31 -1.46 10.10
C ASP A 144 16.79 -1.31 9.96
N GLY A 145 16.19 -0.78 11.03
CA GLY A 145 14.84 -0.29 10.99
C GLY A 145 14.65 0.95 11.88
N VAL A 146 13.52 1.62 11.65
CA VAL A 146 13.10 2.81 12.39
C VAL A 146 11.61 2.73 12.67
N ASP A 147 11.23 3.24 13.84
CA ASP A 147 9.85 3.43 14.24
C ASP A 147 9.55 4.93 14.17
N VAL A 148 8.51 5.29 13.44
CA VAL A 148 8.07 6.68 13.22
C VAL A 148 6.75 6.90 13.93
N GLU A 149 6.79 7.83 14.88
CA GLU A 149 5.67 8.34 15.66
C GLU A 149 5.77 9.87 15.65
N ASP A 150 4.68 10.58 15.96
CA ASP A 150 4.55 12.02 15.70
C ASP A 150 5.66 12.88 16.31
N THR A 151 6.00 12.66 17.59
CA THR A 151 6.92 13.53 18.33
C THR A 151 8.24 12.84 18.74
N THR A 152 8.33 11.53 18.59
CA THR A 152 9.50 10.74 19.03
C THR A 152 10.64 10.87 18.02
N PRO A 153 11.89 11.18 18.43
CA PRO A 153 13.03 11.25 17.52
C PRO A 153 13.17 10.03 16.62
N LEU A 154 13.57 10.25 15.37
CA LEU A 154 13.84 9.15 14.43
C LEU A 154 15.16 8.45 14.83
N VAL A 155 15.04 7.30 15.49
CA VAL A 155 16.19 6.52 15.95
C VAL A 155 16.35 5.28 15.09
N VAL A 156 17.41 5.25 14.27
CA VAL A 156 17.79 4.07 13.49
C VAL A 156 18.37 3.01 14.42
N LYS A 157 17.88 1.77 14.32
CA LYS A 157 18.34 0.64 15.12
C LYS A 157 18.53 -0.58 14.24
N ARG A 158 19.53 -1.42 14.55
CA ARG A 158 19.57 -2.80 14.07
C ARG A 158 18.39 -3.55 14.68
N TRP A 159 17.48 -4.07 13.86
CA TRP A 159 16.35 -4.83 14.40
C TRP A 159 16.78 -6.23 14.81
N PRO A 160 16.33 -6.73 15.98
CA PRO A 160 16.66 -8.07 16.43
C PRO A 160 15.96 -9.11 15.54
N ALA A 161 16.61 -10.26 15.33
CA ALA A 161 16.14 -11.30 14.41
C ALA A 161 14.68 -11.75 14.66
N PRO A 162 14.21 -11.94 15.92
CA PRO A 162 12.80 -12.31 16.16
C PRO A 162 11.80 -11.28 15.65
N ARG A 163 12.11 -9.97 15.77
CA ARG A 163 11.25 -8.90 15.26
C ARG A 163 11.17 -8.93 13.74
N VAL A 164 12.31 -9.15 13.08
CA VAL A 164 12.37 -9.27 11.62
C VAL A 164 11.58 -10.49 11.16
N ALA A 165 11.79 -11.65 11.80
CA ALA A 165 11.10 -12.89 11.45
C ALA A 165 9.57 -12.76 11.59
N ALA A 166 9.07 -12.12 12.67
CA ALA A 166 7.64 -11.90 12.86
C ALA A 166 7.02 -11.04 11.76
N LEU A 167 7.70 -9.98 11.31
CA LEU A 167 7.25 -9.16 10.19
C LEU A 167 7.27 -9.95 8.87
N MET A 168 8.37 -10.66 8.61
CA MET A 168 8.54 -11.45 7.37
C MET A 168 7.52 -12.60 7.27
N ALA A 169 7.16 -13.24 8.38
CA ALA A 169 6.13 -14.27 8.40
C ALA A 169 4.74 -13.76 7.98
N ARG A 170 4.34 -12.55 8.43
CA ARG A 170 3.10 -11.88 7.97
C ARG A 170 3.12 -11.59 6.47
N LEU A 171 4.31 -11.40 5.91
CA LEU A 171 4.56 -11.13 4.50
C LEU A 171 4.85 -12.41 3.69
N GLY A 172 4.68 -13.59 4.29
CA GLY A 172 4.89 -14.88 3.62
C GLY A 172 6.32 -15.09 3.10
N GLN A 173 7.32 -14.52 3.78
CA GLN A 173 8.75 -14.66 3.48
C GLN A 173 9.44 -15.66 4.40
#